data_AF-A0A7C1XVG1-F1
#
_entry.id   AF-A0A7C1XVG1-F1
#
_cell.length_a   1.000
_cell.length_b   1.000
_cell.length_c   1.000
_cell.angle_alpha   90.00
_cell.angle_beta   90.00
_cell.angle_gamma   90.00
#
_symmetry.space_group_name_H-M   'P 1'
#
loop_
_entity.id
_entity.type
_entity.pdbx_description
1 polymer ?
#
loop_
_entity_poly.entity_id
_entity_poly.type
_entity_poly.pdbx_seq_one_letter_code
_entity_poly.pdbx_strand_id
1 'polypeptide(L)'
;MHKHWIEDLAELIERDGSLPNFPQKTLHEMFPRSYRDDFDVDEALRDLKQMQQAVDSGRLQVRLTVDAHAGLYAIKLYALDNAVTLSHSMSILESMGLEVLMEKPYHMKLEGQALWLHHFSLSGFKDPCIGDSSKLPAYFAELFRDAWYGRSENDAFNRLLFSTCLPEADINLLRAYAAYLHQVQFPYTRNLIIETLSAHPAITLRLVRMFHLHFDPDQRADEFSSER
;
A
#
# COMPACT_ATOMS: atom_id res chain seq x y z
N MET A 1 4.58 13.35 28.55
CA MET A 1 4.17 14.53 27.78
C MET A 1 5.45 15.22 27.29
N HIS A 2 5.86 14.94 26.05
CA HIS A 2 7.11 15.46 25.47
C HIS A 2 7.03 16.99 25.36
N LYS A 3 7.73 17.71 26.25
CA LYS A 3 7.77 19.18 26.23
C LYS A 3 8.48 19.76 24.99
N HIS A 4 9.27 18.95 24.27
CA HIS A 4 10.15 19.39 23.18
C HIS A 4 9.81 18.79 21.80
N TRP A 5 8.67 18.10 21.63
CA TRP A 5 8.35 17.38 20.38
C TRP A 5 8.48 18.22 19.10
N ILE A 6 8.08 19.49 19.13
CA ILE A 6 8.17 20.39 17.96
C ILE A 6 9.60 20.87 17.71
N GLU A 7 10.38 21.07 18.76
CA GLU A 7 11.80 21.45 18.67
C GLU A 7 12.60 20.27 18.10
N ASP A 8 12.38 19.07 18.66
CA ASP A 8 13.00 17.82 18.20
C ASP A 8 12.68 17.54 16.72
N LEU A 9 11.42 17.76 16.29
CA LEU A 9 11.03 17.63 14.88
C LEU A 9 11.71 18.67 13.98
N ALA A 10 11.83 19.92 14.43
CA ALA A 10 12.47 20.98 13.66
C ALA A 10 13.96 20.69 13.44
N GLU A 11 14.68 20.25 14.48
CA GLU A 11 16.09 19.82 14.38
C GLU A 11 16.25 18.62 13.44
N LEU A 12 15.30 17.67 13.51
CA LEU A 12 15.32 16.49 12.66
C LEU A 12 15.10 16.84 11.17
N ILE A 13 14.19 17.78 10.87
CA ILE A 13 13.98 18.30 9.50
C ILE A 13 15.25 18.96 8.98
N GLU A 14 15.89 19.80 9.79
CA GLU A 14 17.12 20.50 9.40
C GLU A 14 18.26 19.50 9.11
N ARG A 15 18.39 18.45 9.92
CA ARG A 15 19.39 17.39 9.72
C ARG A 15 19.13 16.53 8.49
N ASP A 16 17.86 16.22 8.21
CA ASP A 16 17.45 15.40 7.08
C ASP A 16 17.62 16.13 5.74
N GLY A 17 17.37 17.44 5.71
CA GLY A 17 17.65 18.33 4.57
C GLY A 17 16.82 18.09 3.31
N SER A 18 15.86 17.15 3.32
CA SER A 18 15.01 16.84 2.17
C SER A 18 13.72 17.66 2.10
N LEU A 19 13.38 18.37 3.18
CA LEU A 19 12.20 19.21 3.31
C LEU A 19 12.62 20.66 3.60
N PRO A 20 11.79 21.66 3.24
CA PRO A 20 12.04 23.04 3.64
C PRO A 20 11.94 23.17 5.17
N ASN A 21 12.70 24.11 5.73
CA ASN A 21 12.60 24.42 7.14
C ASN A 21 11.28 25.15 7.44
N PHE A 22 10.55 24.68 8.44
CA PHE A 22 9.30 25.28 8.88
C PHE A 22 9.48 26.00 10.23
N PRO A 23 8.89 27.20 10.41
CA PRO A 23 8.84 27.82 11.72
C PRO A 23 8.13 26.91 12.73
N GLN A 24 8.58 26.88 13.98
CA GLN A 24 7.98 26.07 15.05
C GLN A 24 6.47 26.35 15.22
N LYS A 25 6.05 27.61 15.06
CA LYS A 25 4.63 28.00 15.07
C LYS A 25 3.84 27.26 13.99
N THR A 26 4.39 27.17 12.78
CA THR A 26 3.77 26.45 11.68
C THR A 26 3.70 24.97 12.01
N LEU A 27 4.79 24.34 12.48
CA LEU A 27 4.78 22.93 12.90
C LEU A 27 3.73 22.63 13.97
N HIS A 28 3.53 23.54 14.92
CA HIS A 28 2.49 23.45 15.94
C HIS A 28 1.07 23.47 15.33
N GLU A 29 0.86 24.26 14.28
CA GLU A 29 -0.41 24.34 13.54
C GLU A 29 -0.59 23.13 12.60
N MET A 30 0.51 22.56 12.08
CA MET A 30 0.48 21.37 11.21
C MET A 30 0.09 20.11 11.98
N PHE A 31 0.68 19.90 13.17
CA PHE A 31 0.55 18.66 13.95
C PHE A 31 -0.33 18.84 15.20
N PRO A 32 -1.60 18.39 15.16
CA PRO A 32 -2.49 18.52 16.30
C PRO A 32 -1.97 17.76 17.52
N ARG A 33 -2.40 18.17 18.71
CA ARG A 33 -1.94 17.53 19.96
C ARG A 33 -2.24 16.03 19.99
N SER A 34 -3.40 15.60 19.50
CA SER A 34 -3.77 14.19 19.41
C SER A 34 -2.77 13.37 18.60
N TYR A 35 -2.22 13.92 17.52
CA TYR A 35 -1.19 13.26 16.73
C TYR A 35 0.13 13.13 17.52
N ARG A 36 0.54 14.20 18.19
CA ARG A 36 1.80 14.23 18.97
C ARG A 36 1.77 13.35 20.22
N ASP A 37 0.59 13.02 20.71
CA ASP A 37 0.41 12.06 21.81
C ASP A 37 0.50 10.60 21.31
N ASP A 38 0.24 10.35 20.01
CA ASP A 38 0.21 9.01 19.40
C ASP A 38 1.51 8.64 18.65
N PHE A 39 2.28 9.61 18.13
CA PHE A 39 3.46 9.36 17.28
C PHE A 39 4.71 10.12 17.71
N ASP A 40 5.88 9.52 17.46
CA ASP A 40 7.20 10.14 17.65
C ASP A 40 7.60 11.07 16.49
N VAL A 41 8.73 11.76 16.66
CA VAL A 41 9.23 12.75 15.69
C VAL A 41 9.79 12.12 14.42
N ASP A 42 10.33 10.89 14.49
CA ASP A 42 10.81 10.16 13.32
C ASP A 42 9.64 9.77 12.40
N GLU A 43 8.52 9.36 13.00
CA GLU A 43 7.29 9.07 12.29
C GLU A 43 6.64 10.35 11.74
N ALA A 44 6.71 11.46 12.48
CA ALA A 44 6.24 12.75 12.00
C ALA A 44 7.03 13.26 10.79
N LEU A 45 8.35 13.05 10.76
CA LEU A 45 9.18 13.38 9.59
C LEU A 45 8.73 12.55 8.37
N ARG A 46 8.51 11.24 8.54
CA ARG A 46 8.00 10.36 7.47
C ARG A 46 6.63 10.81 6.98
N ASP A 47 5.73 11.16 7.90
CA ASP A 47 4.40 11.66 7.56
C ASP A 47 4.48 12.99 6.81
N LEU A 48 5.34 13.92 7.25
CA LEU A 48 5.53 15.21 6.58
C LEU A 48 6.00 15.05 5.14
N LYS A 49 6.92 14.11 4.86
CA LYS A 49 7.34 13.80 3.48
C LYS A 49 6.17 13.31 2.62
N GLN A 50 5.33 12.43 3.17
CA GLN A 50 4.13 11.95 2.45
C GLN A 50 3.08 13.05 2.27
N MET A 51 2.93 13.95 3.25
CA MET A 51 2.05 15.11 3.14
C MET A 51 2.50 16.07 2.04
N GLN A 52 3.81 16.36 1.95
CA GLN A 52 4.37 17.18 0.88
C GLN A 52 4.10 16.54 -0.49
N GLN A 53 4.36 15.23 -0.63
CA GLN A 53 4.04 14.51 -1.87
C GLN A 53 2.55 14.55 -2.22
N ALA A 54 1.65 14.48 -1.22
CA ALA A 54 0.22 14.57 -1.44
C ALA A 54 -0.18 15.95 -1.99
N VAL A 55 0.38 17.02 -1.41
CA VAL A 55 0.21 18.41 -1.87
C VAL A 55 0.76 18.58 -3.28
N ASP A 56 2.00 18.20 -3.53
CA ASP A 56 2.69 18.39 -4.81
C ASP A 56 2.01 17.65 -5.96
N SER A 57 1.55 16.41 -5.71
CA SER A 57 0.92 15.57 -6.73
C SER A 57 -0.58 15.80 -6.88
N GLY A 58 -1.24 16.44 -5.91
CA GLY A 58 -2.69 16.53 -5.83
C GLY A 58 -3.38 15.18 -5.64
N ARG A 59 -2.64 14.13 -5.23
CA ARG A 59 -3.12 12.74 -5.18
C ARG A 59 -2.96 12.15 -3.79
N LEU A 60 -3.88 11.26 -3.45
CA LEU A 60 -3.79 10.37 -2.29
C LEU A 60 -2.42 9.69 -2.22
N GLN A 61 -1.76 9.87 -1.07
CA GLN A 61 -0.59 9.07 -0.71
C GLN A 61 -1.00 7.96 0.26
N VAL A 62 -0.29 6.83 0.16
CA VAL A 62 -0.58 5.62 0.93
C VAL A 62 0.75 5.10 1.46
N ARG A 63 0.79 4.79 2.74
CA ARG A 63 1.95 4.14 3.36
C ARG A 63 1.49 2.97 4.19
N LEU A 64 2.09 1.81 3.94
CA LEU A 64 1.93 0.61 4.75
C LEU A 64 3.18 0.46 5.64
N THR A 65 2.96 0.25 6.92
CA THR A 65 3.98 -0.20 7.87
C THR A 65 3.56 -1.59 8.35
N VAL A 66 4.50 -2.53 8.30
CA VAL A 66 4.27 -3.92 8.71
C VAL A 66 4.93 -4.12 10.07
N ASP A 67 4.13 -4.46 11.09
CA ASP A 67 4.68 -5.02 12.32
C ASP A 67 4.69 -6.55 12.20
N ALA A 68 5.80 -7.03 11.64
CA ALA A 68 6.01 -8.45 11.35
C ALA A 68 5.96 -9.34 12.60
N HIS A 69 6.17 -8.80 13.80
CA HIS A 69 6.18 -9.61 15.03
C HIS A 69 4.76 -9.86 15.56
N ALA A 70 3.81 -8.99 15.21
CA ALA A 70 2.44 -9.05 15.69
C ALA A 70 1.42 -9.50 14.63
N GLY A 71 1.80 -9.60 13.35
CA GLY A 71 0.86 -9.79 12.24
C GLY A 71 -0.11 -8.62 12.12
N LEU A 72 0.33 -7.44 12.55
CA LEU A 72 -0.43 -6.20 12.56
C LEU A 72 0.13 -5.27 11.49
N TYR A 73 -0.78 -4.56 10.85
CA TYR A 73 -0.44 -3.59 9.81
C TYR A 73 -0.94 -2.22 10.23
N ALA A 74 -0.14 -1.22 9.93
CA ALA A 74 -0.51 0.18 10.06
C ALA A 74 -0.58 0.78 8.66
N ILE A 75 -1.72 1.35 8.31
CA ILE A 75 -1.86 2.12 7.08
C ILE A 75 -2.04 3.58 7.43
N LYS A 76 -1.39 4.43 6.65
CA LYS A 76 -1.60 5.86 6.67
C LYS A 76 -2.00 6.34 5.28
N LEU A 77 -3.20 6.93 5.20
CA LEU A 77 -3.73 7.56 4.00
C LEU A 77 -3.63 9.08 4.15
N TYR A 78 -3.02 9.76 3.18
CA TYR A 78 -2.84 11.22 3.19
C TYR A 78 -3.62 11.81 2.04
N ALA A 79 -4.71 12.51 2.34
CA ALA A 79 -5.62 13.05 1.34
C ALA A 79 -5.84 14.55 1.53
N LEU A 80 -5.91 15.26 0.42
CA LEU A 80 -6.29 16.66 0.38
C LEU A 80 -7.81 16.77 0.52
N ASP A 81 -8.28 17.78 1.28
CA ASP A 81 -9.69 18.22 1.38
C ASP A 81 -10.74 17.09 1.44
N ASN A 82 -11.04 16.58 2.65
CA ASN A 82 -12.14 15.64 2.98
C ASN A 82 -12.35 14.44 2.01
N ALA A 83 -11.42 14.17 1.10
CA ALA A 83 -11.64 13.34 -0.07
C ALA A 83 -11.61 11.83 0.21
N VAL A 84 -11.41 11.41 1.46
CA VAL A 84 -11.47 9.98 1.83
C VAL A 84 -12.86 9.66 2.34
N THR A 85 -13.70 9.10 1.47
CA THR A 85 -14.88 8.39 1.95
C THR A 85 -14.42 7.11 2.64
N LEU A 86 -14.57 7.06 3.97
CA LEU A 86 -14.15 5.93 4.81
C LEU A 86 -14.64 4.58 4.25
N SER A 87 -15.88 4.52 3.79
CA SER A 87 -16.48 3.33 3.18
C SER A 87 -15.72 2.83 1.95
N HIS A 88 -15.15 3.74 1.14
CA HIS A 88 -14.37 3.37 -0.04
C HIS A 88 -13.02 2.77 0.35
N SER A 89 -12.31 3.39 1.31
CA SER A 89 -11.04 2.83 1.81
C SER A 89 -11.24 1.47 2.44
N MET A 90 -12.31 1.31 3.25
CA MET A 90 -12.62 0.03 3.89
C MET A 90 -12.88 -1.07 2.86
N SER A 91 -13.66 -0.79 1.81
CA SER A 91 -13.93 -1.76 0.75
C SER A 91 -12.65 -2.25 0.07
N ILE A 92 -11.69 -1.35 -0.19
CA ILE A 92 -10.40 -1.71 -0.79
C ILE A 92 -9.59 -2.61 0.15
N LEU A 93 -9.52 -2.27 1.44
CA LEU A 93 -8.82 -3.06 2.45
C LEU A 93 -9.43 -4.46 2.61
N GLU A 94 -10.75 -4.56 2.62
CA GLU A 94 -11.48 -5.83 2.71
C GLU A 94 -11.25 -6.72 1.46
N SER A 95 -11.16 -6.10 0.28
CA SER A 95 -10.82 -6.80 -0.98
C SER A 95 -9.42 -7.42 -0.90
N MET A 96 -8.49 -6.74 -0.23
CA MET A 96 -7.13 -7.22 0.04
C MET A 96 -7.07 -8.24 1.18
N GLY A 97 -8.20 -8.54 1.83
CA GLY A 97 -8.29 -9.55 2.88
C GLY A 97 -7.79 -9.06 4.24
N LEU A 98 -7.72 -7.74 4.42
CA LEU A 98 -7.38 -7.11 5.69
C LEU A 98 -8.64 -6.82 6.49
N GLU A 99 -8.53 -6.96 7.80
CA GLU A 99 -9.57 -6.59 8.76
C GLU A 99 -9.17 -5.27 9.44
N VAL A 100 -10.10 -4.30 9.46
CA VAL A 100 -9.89 -3.01 10.10
C VAL A 100 -10.19 -3.10 11.59
N LEU A 101 -9.19 -2.93 12.43
CA LEU A 101 -9.34 -2.94 13.89
C LEU A 101 -9.73 -1.56 14.44
N MET A 102 -9.08 -0.51 13.92
CA MET A 102 -9.28 0.86 14.37
C MET A 102 -8.95 1.85 13.26
N GLU A 103 -9.66 2.98 13.24
CA GLU A 103 -9.31 4.16 12.47
C GLU A 103 -9.13 5.35 13.44
N LYS A 104 -8.07 6.13 13.21
CA LYS A 104 -7.87 7.45 13.82
C LYS A 104 -7.60 8.50 12.73
N PRO A 105 -8.51 9.46 12.51
CA PRO A 105 -8.27 10.58 11.61
C PRO A 105 -7.56 11.74 12.32
N TYR A 106 -6.62 12.39 11.62
CA TYR A 106 -5.95 13.61 12.05
C TYR A 106 -6.09 14.67 10.96
N HIS A 107 -6.70 15.79 11.34
CA HIS A 107 -6.77 16.97 10.49
C HIS A 107 -5.50 17.81 10.67
N MET A 108 -4.77 17.99 9.59
CA MET A 108 -3.48 18.67 9.54
C MET A 108 -3.52 19.78 8.49
N LYS A 109 -2.54 20.68 8.55
CA LYS A 109 -2.39 21.76 7.58
C LYS A 109 -0.95 21.82 7.09
N LEU A 110 -0.75 21.91 5.79
CA LEU A 110 0.56 22.12 5.19
C LEU A 110 0.46 23.33 4.25
N GLU A 111 1.22 24.38 4.52
CA GLU A 111 1.24 25.62 3.71
C GLU A 111 -0.15 26.25 3.45
N GLY A 112 -1.07 26.10 4.41
CA GLY A 112 -2.44 26.61 4.30
C GLY A 112 -3.43 25.66 3.63
N GLN A 113 -2.96 24.56 3.03
CA GLN A 113 -3.80 23.49 2.50
C GLN A 113 -4.22 22.52 3.61
N ALA A 114 -5.51 22.17 3.64
CA ALA A 114 -6.04 21.20 4.58
C ALA A 114 -5.76 19.77 4.10
N LEU A 115 -5.25 18.93 5.00
CA LEU A 115 -4.91 17.55 4.73
C LEU A 115 -5.43 16.65 5.84
N TRP A 116 -5.97 15.50 5.45
CA TRP A 116 -6.40 14.45 6.35
C TRP A 116 -5.43 13.28 6.32
N LEU A 117 -4.94 12.91 7.49
CA LEU A 117 -4.25 11.65 7.72
C LEU A 117 -5.21 10.67 8.37
N HIS A 118 -5.55 9.60 7.66
CA HIS A 118 -6.28 8.48 8.26
C HIS A 118 -5.29 7.39 8.62
N HIS A 119 -5.15 7.12 9.91
CA HIS A 119 -4.34 6.02 10.42
C HIS A 119 -5.23 4.82 10.74
N PHE A 120 -5.01 3.72 10.02
CA PHE A 120 -5.70 2.46 10.24
C PHE A 120 -4.77 1.46 10.91
N SER A 121 -5.27 0.78 11.94
CA SER A 121 -4.67 -0.43 12.49
C SER A 121 -5.43 -1.65 11.98
N LEU A 122 -4.72 -2.62 11.44
CA LEU A 122 -5.30 -3.76 10.73
C LEU A 122 -4.70 -5.09 11.20
N SER A 123 -5.48 -6.15 11.01
CA SER A 123 -5.06 -7.54 11.14
C SER A 123 -5.35 -8.33 9.86
N GLY A 124 -4.75 -9.50 9.74
CA GLY A 124 -5.09 -10.45 8.68
C GLY A 124 -4.04 -11.53 8.53
N PHE A 125 -2.99 -11.22 7.78
CA PHE A 125 -1.94 -12.18 7.44
C PHE A 125 -0.84 -12.19 8.50
N LYS A 126 -0.61 -13.33 9.16
CA LYS A 126 0.46 -13.48 10.16
C LYS A 126 1.85 -13.52 9.53
N ASP A 127 1.96 -14.22 8.40
CA ASP A 127 3.18 -14.35 7.61
C ASP A 127 2.90 -13.90 6.17
N PRO A 128 2.91 -12.58 5.89
CA PRO A 128 2.69 -12.09 4.55
C PRO A 128 3.91 -12.40 3.67
N CYS A 129 3.65 -12.72 2.41
CA CYS A 129 4.62 -13.05 1.38
C CYS A 129 5.43 -14.32 1.72
N ILE A 130 5.52 -15.26 0.77
CA ILE A 130 6.52 -16.32 0.89
C ILE A 130 7.90 -15.71 0.63
N GLY A 131 8.69 -15.53 1.68
CA GLY A 131 10.09 -15.08 1.58
C GLY A 131 10.26 -13.59 1.90
N ASP A 132 10.68 -12.80 0.91
CA ASP A 132 11.03 -11.39 1.11
C ASP A 132 9.81 -10.47 0.99
N SER A 133 9.39 -9.87 2.11
CA SER A 133 8.29 -8.92 2.21
C SER A 133 8.71 -7.46 2.05
N SER A 134 9.99 -7.17 1.75
CA SER A 134 10.52 -5.81 1.62
C SER A 134 9.77 -4.95 0.59
N LYS A 135 9.23 -5.57 -0.45
CA LYS A 135 8.48 -4.90 -1.53
C LYS A 135 7.00 -4.68 -1.22
N LEU A 136 6.47 -5.35 -0.19
CA LEU A 136 5.05 -5.32 0.16
C LEU A 136 4.53 -3.88 0.36
N PRO A 137 5.23 -2.97 1.09
CA PRO A 137 4.74 -1.61 1.25
C PRO A 137 4.58 -0.84 -0.07
N ALA A 138 5.51 -1.04 -1.01
CA ALA A 138 5.47 -0.36 -2.30
C ALA A 138 4.33 -0.91 -3.18
N TYR A 139 4.24 -2.23 -3.32
CA TYR A 139 3.18 -2.88 -4.09
C TYR A 139 1.80 -2.63 -3.49
N PHE A 140 1.70 -2.56 -2.17
CA PHE A 140 0.47 -2.17 -1.49
C PHE A 140 0.06 -0.74 -1.85
N ALA A 141 0.99 0.22 -1.73
CA ALA A 141 0.67 1.63 -2.02
C ALA A 141 0.28 1.85 -3.49
N GLU A 142 0.89 1.11 -4.41
CA GLU A 142 0.51 1.08 -5.83
C GLU A 142 -0.90 0.52 -6.02
N LEU A 143 -1.13 -0.74 -5.63
CA LEU A 143 -2.41 -1.42 -5.80
C LEU A 143 -3.57 -0.67 -5.11
N PHE A 144 -3.33 -0.13 -3.91
CA PHE A 144 -4.35 0.64 -3.19
C PHE A 144 -4.72 1.92 -3.95
N ARG A 145 -3.73 2.68 -4.45
CA ARG A 145 -4.03 3.89 -5.22
C ARG A 145 -4.74 3.56 -6.53
N ASP A 146 -4.35 2.49 -7.19
CA ASP A 146 -4.96 2.10 -8.46
C ASP A 146 -6.39 1.62 -8.26
N ALA A 147 -6.67 0.84 -7.21
CA ALA A 147 -8.05 0.54 -6.79
C ALA A 147 -8.82 1.82 -6.40
N TRP A 148 -8.20 2.73 -5.64
CA TRP A 148 -8.81 3.99 -5.21
C TRP A 148 -9.26 4.89 -6.36
N TYR A 149 -8.47 4.97 -7.43
CA TYR A 149 -8.81 5.76 -8.61
C TYR A 149 -9.56 4.96 -9.68
N GLY A 150 -9.97 3.72 -9.40
CA GLY A 150 -10.68 2.86 -10.35
C GLY A 150 -9.84 2.41 -11.56
N ARG A 151 -8.51 2.45 -11.44
CA ARG A 151 -7.56 1.89 -12.42
C ARG A 151 -7.37 0.39 -12.27
N SER A 152 -7.59 -0.12 -11.06
CA SER A 152 -7.60 -1.55 -10.74
C SER A 152 -8.98 -2.03 -10.32
N GLU A 153 -9.25 -3.31 -10.51
CA GLU A 153 -10.45 -3.95 -9.97
C GLU A 153 -10.34 -4.09 -8.44
N ASN A 154 -11.39 -3.66 -7.74
CA ASN A 154 -11.52 -3.80 -6.29
C ASN A 154 -12.19 -5.15 -5.95
N ASP A 155 -11.43 -6.25 -6.00
CA ASP A 155 -11.94 -7.59 -5.79
C ASP A 155 -11.00 -8.49 -4.96
N ALA A 156 -11.44 -9.73 -4.70
CA ALA A 156 -10.69 -10.66 -3.86
C ALA A 156 -9.36 -11.18 -4.47
N PHE A 157 -9.05 -10.91 -5.74
CA PHE A 157 -7.70 -11.21 -6.25
C PHE A 157 -6.63 -10.33 -5.58
N ASN A 158 -7.02 -9.15 -5.07
CA ASN A 158 -6.10 -8.25 -4.37
C ASN A 158 -5.49 -8.89 -3.10
N ARG A 159 -6.13 -9.93 -2.55
CA ARG A 159 -5.57 -10.75 -1.45
C ARG A 159 -4.25 -11.43 -1.81
N LEU A 160 -4.01 -11.68 -3.09
CA LEU A 160 -2.79 -12.31 -3.57
C LEU A 160 -1.56 -11.46 -3.25
N LEU A 161 -1.69 -10.14 -3.16
CA LEU A 161 -0.59 -9.26 -2.75
C LEU A 161 0.01 -9.73 -1.42
N PHE A 162 -0.82 -9.99 -0.42
CA PHE A 162 -0.36 -10.37 0.92
C PHE A 162 0.09 -11.82 1.00
N SER A 163 -0.47 -12.75 0.21
CA SER A 163 -0.03 -14.15 0.22
C SER A 163 1.23 -14.40 -0.60
N THR A 164 1.49 -13.60 -1.64
CA THR A 164 2.56 -13.87 -2.63
C THR A 164 3.58 -12.75 -2.82
N CYS A 165 3.32 -11.51 -2.34
CA CYS A 165 4.11 -10.33 -2.73
C CYS A 165 4.14 -10.05 -4.24
N LEU A 166 3.12 -10.49 -4.98
CA LEU A 166 3.03 -10.18 -6.40
C LEU A 166 2.67 -8.70 -6.62
N PRO A 167 3.31 -8.02 -7.58
CA PRO A 167 2.87 -6.69 -8.01
C PRO A 167 1.51 -6.78 -8.71
N GLU A 168 0.84 -5.63 -8.83
CA GLU A 168 -0.48 -5.53 -9.44
C GLU A 168 -0.54 -6.15 -10.84
N ALA A 169 0.49 -5.97 -11.67
CA ALA A 169 0.54 -6.52 -13.02
C ALA A 169 0.37 -8.05 -13.04
N ASP A 170 0.99 -8.75 -12.09
CA ASP A 170 0.91 -10.21 -11.98
C ASP A 170 -0.41 -10.67 -11.37
N ILE A 171 -1.00 -9.87 -10.48
CA ILE A 171 -2.37 -10.10 -9.99
C ILE A 171 -3.37 -9.97 -11.15
N ASN A 172 -3.22 -8.93 -11.98
CA ASN A 172 -4.03 -8.72 -13.18
C ASN A 172 -3.90 -9.88 -14.18
N LEU A 173 -2.70 -10.43 -14.35
CA LEU A 173 -2.47 -11.63 -15.17
C LEU A 173 -3.31 -12.81 -14.69
N LEU A 174 -3.27 -13.12 -13.40
CA LEU A 174 -4.05 -14.21 -12.81
C LEU A 174 -5.55 -13.95 -12.91
N ARG A 175 -5.98 -12.69 -12.75
CA ARG A 175 -7.37 -12.27 -12.94
C ARG A 175 -7.84 -12.49 -14.38
N ALA A 176 -7.00 -12.18 -15.37
CA ALA A 176 -7.28 -12.41 -16.78
C ALA A 176 -7.41 -13.91 -17.11
N TYR A 177 -6.53 -14.76 -16.55
CA TYR A 177 -6.66 -16.21 -16.69
C TYR A 177 -7.95 -16.74 -16.10
N ALA A 178 -8.35 -16.28 -14.91
CA ALA A 178 -9.61 -16.70 -14.30
C ALA A 178 -10.84 -16.26 -15.14
N ALA A 179 -10.80 -15.07 -15.72
CA ALA A 179 -11.83 -14.59 -16.64
C ALA A 179 -11.90 -15.47 -17.91
N TYR A 180 -10.75 -15.84 -18.48
CA TYR A 180 -10.69 -16.74 -19.62
C TYR A 180 -11.22 -18.14 -19.30
N LEU A 181 -10.81 -18.73 -18.17
CA LEU A 181 -11.32 -20.03 -17.70
C LEU A 181 -12.85 -20.02 -17.59
N HIS A 182 -13.43 -18.93 -17.10
CA HIS A 182 -14.87 -18.77 -17.04
C HIS A 182 -15.52 -18.74 -18.44
N GLN A 183 -14.91 -18.08 -19.42
CA GLN A 183 -15.40 -18.04 -20.81
C GLN A 183 -15.43 -19.43 -21.47
N VAL A 184 -14.44 -20.28 -21.18
CA VAL A 184 -14.37 -21.65 -21.69
C VAL A 184 -15.16 -22.65 -20.83
N GLN A 185 -16.05 -22.17 -19.96
CA GLN A 185 -16.94 -22.98 -19.11
C GLN A 185 -16.20 -23.95 -18.18
N PHE A 186 -15.06 -23.52 -17.64
CA PHE A 186 -14.35 -24.27 -16.62
C PHE A 186 -15.26 -24.48 -15.39
N PRO A 187 -15.32 -25.70 -14.80
CA PRO A 187 -16.38 -26.08 -13.86
C PRO A 187 -16.24 -25.45 -12.46
N TYR A 188 -15.15 -24.70 -12.21
CA TYR A 188 -14.85 -24.12 -10.91
C TYR A 188 -15.20 -22.63 -10.87
N THR A 189 -15.71 -22.18 -9.72
CA THR A 189 -16.08 -20.78 -9.52
C THR A 189 -14.85 -19.88 -9.41
N ARG A 190 -15.02 -18.61 -9.76
CA ARG A 190 -13.97 -17.59 -9.60
C ARG A 190 -13.44 -17.51 -8.17
N ASN A 191 -14.33 -17.62 -7.17
CA ASN A 191 -13.94 -17.60 -5.76
C ASN A 191 -13.07 -18.80 -5.40
N LEU A 192 -13.40 -20.00 -5.88
CA LEU A 192 -12.59 -21.19 -5.63
C LEU A 192 -11.18 -21.05 -6.22
N ILE A 193 -11.06 -20.45 -7.41
CA ILE A 193 -9.76 -20.16 -8.04
C ILE A 193 -8.94 -19.21 -7.14
N ILE A 194 -9.54 -18.11 -6.69
CA ILE A 194 -8.87 -17.11 -5.82
C ILE A 194 -8.41 -17.75 -4.50
N GLU A 195 -9.29 -18.52 -3.86
CA GLU A 195 -8.98 -19.23 -2.61
C GLU A 195 -7.84 -20.22 -2.80
N THR A 196 -7.86 -20.99 -3.89
CA THR A 196 -6.81 -21.97 -4.21
C THR A 196 -5.46 -21.28 -4.47
N LEU A 197 -5.44 -20.20 -5.27
CA LEU A 197 -4.22 -19.44 -5.53
C LEU A 197 -3.65 -18.82 -4.23
N SER A 198 -4.53 -18.34 -3.35
CA SER A 198 -4.13 -17.75 -2.06
C SER A 198 -3.62 -18.80 -1.06
N ALA A 199 -4.22 -20.00 -1.07
CA ALA A 199 -3.82 -21.11 -0.20
C ALA A 199 -2.52 -21.80 -0.67
N HIS A 200 -2.15 -21.65 -1.94
CA HIS A 200 -0.92 -22.24 -2.50
C HIS A 200 0.01 -21.18 -3.12
N PRO A 201 0.54 -20.22 -2.33
CA PRO A 201 1.28 -19.08 -2.87
C PRO A 201 2.56 -19.49 -3.62
N ALA A 202 3.22 -20.58 -3.21
CA ALA A 202 4.40 -21.12 -3.90
C ALA A 202 4.08 -21.64 -5.31
N ILE A 203 2.89 -22.20 -5.52
CA ILE A 203 2.43 -22.64 -6.84
C ILE A 203 2.03 -21.42 -7.68
N THR A 204 1.30 -20.48 -7.09
CA THR A 204 0.91 -19.22 -7.74
C THR A 204 2.11 -18.45 -8.27
N LEU A 205 3.17 -18.32 -7.48
CA LEU A 205 4.43 -17.71 -7.90
C LEU A 205 5.10 -18.46 -9.07
N ARG A 206 5.03 -19.80 -9.07
CA ARG A 206 5.56 -20.61 -10.20
C ARG A 206 4.75 -20.43 -11.47
N LEU A 207 3.42 -20.29 -11.38
CA LEU A 207 2.56 -20.02 -12.53
C LEU A 207 2.89 -18.67 -13.17
N VAL A 208 3.03 -17.63 -12.35
CA VAL A 208 3.44 -16.29 -12.81
C VAL A 208 4.84 -16.33 -13.41
N ARG A 209 5.79 -17.01 -12.75
CA ARG A 209 7.15 -17.18 -13.28
C ARG A 209 7.15 -17.90 -14.63
N MET A 210 6.36 -18.97 -14.77
CA MET A 210 6.23 -19.71 -16.02
C MET A 210 5.69 -18.80 -17.14
N PHE A 211 4.72 -17.94 -16.85
CA PHE A 211 4.25 -16.94 -17.81
C PHE A 211 5.40 -16.03 -18.26
N HIS A 212 6.11 -15.41 -17.32
CA HIS A 212 7.23 -14.53 -17.67
C HIS A 212 8.29 -15.25 -18.50
N LEU A 213 8.67 -16.48 -18.15
CA LEU A 213 9.64 -17.26 -18.94
C LEU A 213 9.15 -17.57 -20.37
N HIS A 214 7.86 -17.84 -20.57
CA HIS A 214 7.32 -18.13 -21.90
C HIS A 214 7.16 -16.89 -22.79
N PHE A 215 6.97 -15.72 -22.17
CA PHE A 215 6.66 -14.47 -22.87
C PHE A 215 7.77 -13.42 -22.75
N ASP A 216 8.93 -13.79 -22.20
CA ASP A 216 10.13 -12.95 -22.18
C ASP A 216 10.74 -12.88 -23.59
N PRO A 217 10.70 -11.70 -24.26
CA PRO A 217 11.22 -11.54 -25.60
C PRO A 217 12.73 -11.75 -25.69
N ASP A 218 13.47 -11.48 -24.61
CA ASP A 218 14.93 -11.62 -24.58
C ASP A 218 15.34 -13.11 -24.50
N GLN A 219 14.55 -13.94 -23.81
CA GLN A 219 14.77 -15.40 -23.77
C GLN A 219 14.37 -16.10 -25.08
N ARG A 220 13.39 -15.55 -25.81
CA ARG A 220 13.04 -16.05 -27.15
C ARG A 220 14.12 -15.81 -28.20
N ALA A 221 14.91 -14.75 -28.08
CA ALA A 221 15.99 -14.47 -29.03
C ALA A 221 17.11 -15.54 -29.00
N ASP A 222 17.33 -16.17 -27.85
CA ASP A 222 18.33 -17.23 -27.66
C ASP A 222 17.84 -18.59 -28.20
N GLU A 223 16.55 -18.91 -28.12
CA GLU A 223 15.99 -20.14 -28.74
C GLU A 223 16.06 -20.10 -30.27
N PHE A 224 15.82 -18.93 -30.90
CA PHE A 224 15.88 -18.80 -32.37
C PHE A 224 17.29 -18.67 -32.94
N SER A 225 18.31 -18.43 -32.11
CA SER A 225 19.70 -18.31 -32.55
C SER A 225 20.51 -19.61 -32.37
N SER A 226 20.03 -20.55 -31.57
CA SER A 226 20.65 -21.89 -31.38
C SER A 226 20.23 -22.94 -32.42
N GLU A 227 19.28 -22.61 -33.30
CA GLU A 227 18.82 -23.47 -34.41
C GLU A 227 19.35 -23.03 -35.80
N ARG A 228 20.39 -22.19 -35.86
CA ARG A 228 21.03 -21.76 -37.12
C ARG A 228 22.47 -22.24 -37.28
#